data_AF-B0DB51-F1
#
_entry.id   AF-B0DB51-F1
#
_cell.length_a   1.000
_cell.length_b   1.000
_cell.length_c   1.000
_cell.angle_alpha   90.00
_cell.angle_beta   90.00
_cell.angle_gamma   90.00
#
_symmetry.space_group_name_H-M   'P 1'
#
loop_
_entity.id
_entity.type
_entity.pdbx_description
1 polymer ?
#
loop_
_entity_poly.entity_id
_entity_poly.type
_entity_poly.pdbx_seq_one_letter_code
_entity_poly.pdbx_strand_id
1 'polypeptide(L)'
;MIADKHFDPCLPLSKAPIENFPLRRSRIPTSSFNSIAHEIDLVKVQYQRNSHHPLHLGYKSYASLAPIFNHLLAKFQSLYRTTTQAHVVEGTMSKFKYSYQAFLFFPILHEEIQLPTGSDLAKLDAIAEIVLDCSGQNAHGPGQAGRSTIPIYAILCNPYLNQSKVPTVRFIKFEGASRSFFVGAEARKNSQTEVYGLYQPDVDPFMFSKSLRGICDIIFDLLLLGFIDSMKASRGLQFAFGKFDYAEEDAEKWDVSINHAEIALKKFREAAEQYQNGRLGCCDDIVEEGMQALNTAVESSPGWYPRENAMTHWNVDEIDRRP
;
A
#
# COMPACT_ATOMS: atom_id res chain seq x y z
N MET A 1 29.69 -33.61 5.03
CA MET A 1 29.33 -32.23 4.63
C MET A 1 28.35 -32.34 3.46
N ILE A 2 27.05 -32.26 3.77
CA ILE A 2 25.99 -32.27 2.76
C ILE A 2 25.69 -30.81 2.47
N ALA A 3 25.76 -30.43 1.20
CA ALA A 3 25.51 -29.07 0.75
C ALA A 3 24.10 -28.60 1.16
N ASP A 4 24.04 -27.49 1.89
CA ASP A 4 22.83 -26.73 2.18
C ASP A 4 22.12 -26.41 0.86
N LYS A 5 21.03 -27.13 0.57
CA LYS A 5 20.10 -26.72 -0.47
C LYS A 5 19.41 -25.44 0.01
N HIS A 6 19.84 -24.32 -0.55
CA HIS A 6 19.25 -23.00 -0.36
C HIS A 6 17.72 -23.05 -0.46
N PHE A 7 17.07 -22.79 0.68
CA PHE A 7 15.64 -22.59 0.77
C PHE A 7 15.30 -21.21 0.20
N ASP A 8 14.72 -21.18 -1.00
CA ASP A 8 14.31 -19.95 -1.68
C ASP A 8 13.01 -19.38 -1.08
N PRO A 9 13.07 -18.23 -0.36
CA PRO A 9 11.88 -17.55 0.16
C PRO A 9 10.91 -17.05 -0.94
N CYS A 10 11.32 -17.04 -2.21
CA CYS A 10 10.56 -16.58 -3.36
C CYS A 10 9.74 -17.68 -4.05
N LEU A 11 9.76 -18.92 -3.55
CA LEU A 11 8.96 -20.01 -4.13
C LEU A 11 7.45 -19.65 -4.12
N PRO A 12 6.76 -19.75 -5.28
CA PRO A 12 5.32 -19.50 -5.38
C PRO A 12 4.53 -20.48 -4.51
N LEU A 13 3.34 -20.08 -4.09
CA LEU A 13 2.41 -20.92 -3.32
C LEU A 13 2.05 -22.14 -4.19
N SER A 14 2.79 -23.24 -4.05
CA SER A 14 2.59 -24.39 -4.92
C SER A 14 1.31 -25.14 -4.51
N LYS A 15 0.44 -25.40 -5.51
CA LYS A 15 -0.67 -26.36 -5.60
C LYS A 15 -2.13 -25.89 -5.48
N ALA A 16 -2.44 -24.65 -5.13
CA ALA A 16 -3.79 -24.11 -5.32
C ALA A 16 -3.78 -23.07 -6.45
N PRO A 17 -4.67 -23.14 -7.46
CA PRO A 17 -4.75 -22.10 -8.49
C PRO A 17 -5.39 -20.87 -7.87
N ILE A 18 -4.59 -20.09 -7.13
CA ILE A 18 -5.00 -18.76 -6.71
C ILE A 18 -4.96 -17.89 -7.95
N GLU A 19 -6.08 -17.25 -8.28
CA GLU A 19 -6.14 -16.36 -9.42
C GLU A 19 -5.27 -15.11 -9.20
N ASN A 20 -4.62 -14.66 -10.27
CA ASN A 20 -3.74 -13.50 -10.22
C ASN A 20 -4.48 -12.25 -10.71
N PHE A 21 -4.28 -11.12 -10.02
CA PHE A 21 -4.66 -9.81 -10.53
C PHE A 21 -3.42 -9.08 -11.08
N PRO A 22 -3.56 -8.31 -12.18
CA PRO A 22 -2.42 -7.66 -12.80
C PRO A 22 -1.95 -6.48 -11.96
N LEU A 23 -0.71 -6.54 -11.48
CA LEU A 23 -0.04 -5.39 -10.88
C LEU A 23 0.45 -4.46 -11.98
N ARG A 24 0.11 -3.18 -11.85
CA ARG A 24 0.59 -2.10 -12.71
C ARG A 24 1.45 -1.15 -11.88
N ARG A 25 2.26 -0.38 -12.58
CA ARG A 25 3.10 0.66 -11.98
C ARG A 25 2.55 2.02 -12.38
N SER A 26 2.32 2.87 -11.39
CA SER A 26 2.05 4.28 -11.58
C SER A 26 3.32 5.05 -11.20
N ARG A 27 4.00 5.60 -12.21
CA ARG A 27 5.31 6.24 -12.04
C ARG A 27 5.19 7.48 -11.15
N ILE A 28 5.80 7.46 -9.97
CA ILE A 28 5.83 8.66 -9.10
C ILE A 28 6.85 9.69 -9.61
N PRO A 29 6.74 10.98 -9.24
CA PRO A 29 7.77 11.97 -9.51
C PRO A 29 9.14 11.54 -8.99
N THR A 30 10.19 11.77 -9.78
CA THR A 30 11.57 11.42 -9.41
C THR A 30 12.01 12.13 -8.12
N SER A 31 11.58 13.38 -7.91
CA SER A 31 11.79 14.12 -6.66
C SER A 31 11.16 13.43 -5.45
N SER A 32 9.94 12.90 -5.59
CA SER A 32 9.24 12.18 -4.52
C SER A 32 9.93 10.84 -4.23
N PHE A 33 10.35 10.11 -5.26
CA PHE A 33 11.13 8.89 -5.09
C PHE A 33 12.45 9.15 -4.34
N ASN A 34 13.20 10.18 -4.74
CA ASN A 34 14.47 10.52 -4.09
C ASN A 34 14.26 10.88 -2.61
N SER A 35 13.16 11.55 -2.28
CA SER A 35 12.80 11.88 -0.89
C SER A 35 12.52 10.62 -0.07
N ILE A 36 11.74 9.68 -0.61
CA ILE A 36 11.48 8.37 0.02
C ILE A 36 12.78 7.58 0.24
N ALA A 37 13.64 7.51 -0.78
CA ALA A 37 14.91 6.80 -0.69
C ALA A 37 15.80 7.40 0.41
N HIS A 38 15.86 8.73 0.49
CA HIS A 38 16.60 9.43 1.52
C HIS A 38 16.06 9.15 2.93
N GLU A 39 14.74 9.15 3.13
CA GLU A 39 14.15 8.83 4.44
C GLU A 39 14.41 7.39 4.86
N ILE A 40 14.35 6.43 3.93
CA ILE A 40 14.69 5.04 4.23
C ILE A 40 16.16 4.94 4.66
N ASP A 41 17.07 5.69 4.02
CA ASP A 41 18.47 5.75 4.43
C ASP A 41 18.63 6.38 5.83
N LEU A 42 17.89 7.45 6.15
CA LEU A 42 17.88 8.07 7.48
C LEU A 42 17.39 7.10 8.56
N VAL A 43 16.25 6.43 8.34
CA VAL A 43 15.71 5.44 9.28
C VAL A 43 16.73 4.32 9.52
N LYS A 44 17.44 3.87 8.49
CA LYS A 44 18.50 2.86 8.64
C LYS A 44 19.67 3.36 9.49
N VAL A 45 20.10 4.60 9.29
CA VAL A 45 21.18 5.21 10.07
C VAL A 45 20.77 5.41 11.53
N GLN A 46 19.52 5.79 11.79
CA GLN A 46 19.00 6.01 13.14
C GLN A 46 18.82 4.71 13.91
N TYR A 47 18.33 3.66 13.25
CA TYR A 47 18.01 2.38 13.87
C TYR A 47 18.98 1.29 13.44
N GLN A 48 20.29 1.57 13.57
CA GLN A 48 21.34 0.65 13.13
C GLN A 48 21.16 -0.75 13.73
N ARG A 49 21.52 -1.75 12.92
CA ARG A 49 21.44 -3.19 13.19
C ARG A 49 22.07 -3.65 14.51
N ASN A 50 23.03 -2.89 15.07
CA ASN A 50 23.76 -3.21 16.29
C ASN A 50 23.36 -2.36 17.51
N SER A 51 22.34 -1.51 17.38
CA SER A 51 21.82 -0.76 18.51
C SER A 51 21.26 -1.74 19.56
N HIS A 52 21.60 -1.53 20.84
CA HIS A 52 21.08 -2.32 21.97
C HIS A 52 19.56 -2.12 22.20
N HIS A 53 18.81 -1.71 21.18
CA HIS A 53 17.37 -1.69 21.23
C HIS A 53 16.84 -3.12 21.38
N PRO A 54 15.72 -3.32 22.10
CA PRO A 54 15.07 -4.62 22.17
C PRO A 54 14.96 -5.20 20.75
N LEU A 55 15.37 -6.46 20.55
CA LEU A 55 15.45 -7.14 19.24
C LEU A 55 14.20 -6.93 18.35
N HIS A 56 13.04 -6.72 18.96
CA HIS A 56 11.80 -6.42 18.27
C HIS A 56 11.72 -5.01 17.66
N LEU A 57 12.35 -3.98 18.23
CA LEU A 57 12.21 -2.59 17.75
C LEU A 57 13.23 -2.24 16.67
N GLY A 58 14.51 -2.58 16.85
CA GLY A 58 15.58 -2.24 15.89
C GLY A 58 15.44 -2.94 14.53
N TYR A 59 14.84 -4.14 14.52
CA TYR A 59 14.57 -4.88 13.29
C TYR A 59 13.35 -4.35 12.52
N LYS A 60 12.33 -3.88 13.24
CA LYS A 60 11.09 -3.31 12.66
C LYS A 60 11.36 -2.03 11.88
N SER A 61 12.25 -1.18 12.39
CA SER A 61 12.67 0.05 11.72
C SER A 61 13.44 -0.19 10.41
N TYR A 62 14.17 -1.31 10.28
CA TYR A 62 15.01 -1.56 9.10
C TYR A 62 14.20 -1.94 7.84
N ALA A 63 13.06 -2.58 8.03
CA ALA A 63 12.21 -3.11 6.96
C ALA A 63 10.83 -2.44 6.88
N SER A 64 10.59 -1.39 7.68
CA SER A 64 9.31 -0.71 7.68
C SER A 64 9.08 0.00 6.34
N LEU A 65 7.90 -0.21 5.76
CA LEU A 65 7.44 0.52 4.58
C LEU A 65 6.82 1.87 4.96
N ALA A 66 6.81 2.24 6.24
CA ALA A 66 6.18 3.48 6.72
C ALA A 66 6.66 4.75 5.99
N PRO A 67 7.96 4.96 5.71
CA PRO A 67 8.41 6.14 4.93
C PRO A 67 7.78 6.20 3.54
N ILE A 68 7.58 5.04 2.89
CA ILE A 68 6.92 4.95 1.59
C ILE A 68 5.46 5.40 1.72
N PHE A 69 4.71 4.84 2.67
CA PHE A 69 3.31 5.20 2.86
C PHE A 69 3.13 6.67 3.23
N ASN A 70 3.94 7.21 4.14
CA ASN A 70 3.82 8.61 4.56
C ASN A 70 3.98 9.58 3.38
N HIS A 71 4.99 9.37 2.52
CA HIS A 71 5.22 10.19 1.33
C HIS A 71 4.12 10.07 0.29
N LEU A 72 3.69 8.83 0.02
CA LEU A 72 2.71 8.58 -1.04
C LEU A 72 1.31 9.03 -0.62
N LEU A 73 0.91 8.78 0.62
CA LEU A 73 -0.38 9.22 1.16
C LEU A 73 -0.47 10.75 1.26
N ALA A 74 0.65 11.44 1.52
CA ALA A 74 0.70 12.90 1.53
C ALA A 74 0.25 13.53 0.20
N LYS A 75 0.38 12.82 -0.93
CA LYS A 75 -0.10 13.28 -2.25
C LYS A 75 -1.62 13.39 -2.35
N PHE A 76 -2.35 12.80 -1.39
CA PHE A 76 -3.80 12.83 -1.31
C PHE A 76 -4.33 13.85 -0.27
N GLN A 77 -3.49 14.78 0.20
CA GLN A 77 -3.84 15.94 1.06
C GLN A 77 -4.89 15.67 2.15
N SER A 78 -4.73 14.63 2.97
CA SER A 78 -5.64 14.18 4.07
C SER A 78 -6.85 13.30 3.68
N LEU A 79 -7.11 13.07 2.39
CA LEU A 79 -8.24 12.22 1.97
C LEU A 79 -8.04 10.75 2.37
N TYR A 80 -6.79 10.36 2.63
CA TYR A 80 -6.47 9.14 3.35
C TYR A 80 -6.26 9.40 4.84
N ARG A 81 -6.83 8.52 5.67
CA ARG A 81 -6.65 8.51 7.12
C ARG A 81 -6.17 7.15 7.59
N THR A 82 -5.18 7.13 8.46
CA THR A 82 -4.82 5.90 9.18
C THR A 82 -5.76 5.75 10.37
N THR A 83 -6.48 4.64 10.46
CA THR A 83 -7.49 4.46 11.51
C THR A 83 -6.97 3.76 12.75
N THR A 84 -5.99 2.87 12.58
CA THR A 84 -5.40 2.12 13.71
C THR A 84 -4.07 1.50 13.32
N GLN A 85 -3.07 1.59 14.20
CA GLN A 85 -1.96 0.66 14.27
C GLN A 85 -2.33 -0.39 15.32
N ALA A 86 -2.67 -1.61 14.90
CA ALA A 86 -2.90 -2.70 15.84
C ALA A 86 -1.65 -3.60 15.85
N HIS A 87 -0.98 -3.67 17.00
CA HIS A 87 -0.01 -4.73 17.25
C HIS A 87 -0.78 -5.95 17.75
N VAL A 88 -0.82 -6.99 16.93
CA VAL A 88 -1.51 -8.24 17.27
C VAL A 88 -0.45 -9.32 17.45
N VAL A 89 -0.48 -9.97 18.60
CA VAL A 89 0.37 -11.13 18.92
C VAL A 89 -0.55 -12.34 19.04
N GLU A 90 -0.51 -13.22 18.04
CA GLU A 90 -1.28 -14.46 18.02
C GLU A 90 -0.30 -15.64 17.95
N GLY A 91 -0.14 -16.36 19.06
CA GLY A 91 0.78 -17.49 19.16
C GLY A 91 2.24 -17.07 18.93
N THR A 92 2.86 -17.59 17.86
CA THR A 92 4.24 -17.29 17.47
C THR A 92 4.35 -16.19 16.41
N MET A 93 3.22 -15.68 15.91
CA MET A 93 3.18 -14.59 14.94
C MET A 93 2.96 -13.25 15.64
N SER A 94 3.80 -12.28 15.29
CA SER A 94 3.55 -10.87 15.59
C SER A 94 3.28 -10.13 14.30
N LYS A 95 2.17 -9.39 14.26
CA LYS A 95 1.80 -8.55 13.12
C LYS A 95 1.53 -7.11 13.54
N PHE A 96 1.91 -6.18 12.67
CA PHE A 96 1.43 -4.80 12.70
C PHE A 96 0.46 -4.59 11.57
N LYS A 97 -0.72 -4.10 11.91
CA LYS A 97 -1.78 -3.82 10.96
C LYS A 97 -2.00 -2.32 10.87
N TYR A 98 -1.97 -1.80 9.65
CA TYR A 98 -2.29 -0.42 9.32
C TYR A 98 -3.44 -0.42 8.30
N SER A 99 -4.59 0.13 8.69
CA SER A 99 -5.74 0.27 7.79
C SER A 99 -5.89 1.73 7.38
N TYR A 100 -5.82 1.99 6.08
CA TYR A 100 -5.96 3.33 5.53
C TYR A 100 -7.36 3.50 4.93
N GLN A 101 -8.08 4.45 5.50
CA GLN A 101 -9.42 4.82 5.12
C GLN A 101 -9.38 5.97 4.10
N ALA A 102 -10.08 5.84 2.99
CA ALA A 102 -10.38 6.95 2.10
C ALA A 102 -11.90 7.15 2.07
N PHE A 103 -12.34 8.38 2.33
CA PHE A 103 -13.76 8.67 2.57
C PHE A 103 -14.31 7.75 3.67
N LEU A 104 -15.27 6.90 3.37
CA LEU A 104 -15.86 6.00 4.36
C LEU A 104 -15.36 4.55 4.24
N PHE A 105 -14.44 4.27 3.33
CA PHE A 105 -14.03 2.91 3.01
C PHE A 105 -12.56 2.66 3.36
N PHE A 106 -12.19 1.39 3.50
CA PHE A 106 -10.83 0.94 3.83
C PHE A 106 -10.17 0.27 2.63
N PRO A 107 -9.86 1.01 1.54
CA PRO A 107 -9.35 0.40 0.32
C PRO A 107 -7.95 -0.20 0.47
N ILE A 108 -7.18 0.19 1.50
CA ILE A 108 -5.78 -0.22 1.65
C ILE A 108 -5.57 -0.80 3.04
N LEU A 109 -5.01 -2.00 3.06
CA LEU A 109 -4.56 -2.68 4.26
C LEU A 109 -3.06 -2.95 4.13
N HIS A 110 -2.26 -2.49 5.09
CA HIS A 110 -0.83 -2.81 5.14
C HIS A 110 -0.56 -3.63 6.38
N GLU A 111 0.03 -4.80 6.18
CA GLU A 111 0.41 -5.70 7.27
C GLU A 111 1.89 -6.03 7.21
N GLU A 112 2.58 -5.73 8.30
CA GLU A 112 3.94 -6.19 8.53
C GLU A 112 3.86 -7.45 9.39
N ILE A 113 4.08 -8.61 8.76
CA ILE A 113 3.91 -9.91 9.41
C ILE A 113 5.27 -10.58 9.58
N GLN A 114 5.63 -10.87 10.83
CA GLN A 114 6.81 -11.67 11.13
C GLN A 114 6.47 -13.16 11.02
N LEU A 115 6.76 -13.76 9.87
CA LEU A 115 6.48 -15.17 9.64
C LEU A 115 7.52 -16.08 10.33
N PRO A 116 7.08 -17.17 10.99
CA PRO A 116 7.97 -18.24 11.38
C PRO A 116 8.68 -18.80 10.15
N THR A 117 9.98 -19.04 10.26
CA THR A 117 10.79 -19.52 9.13
C THR A 117 10.29 -20.88 8.60
N GLY A 118 9.92 -20.93 7.32
CA GLY A 118 10.23 -22.10 6.48
C GLY A 118 9.13 -23.12 6.14
N SER A 119 7.85 -22.93 6.47
CA SER A 119 6.79 -23.81 5.94
C SER A 119 5.85 -23.06 4.98
N ASP A 120 5.47 -23.71 3.88
CA ASP A 120 4.44 -23.15 2.98
C ASP A 120 3.09 -23.01 3.68
N LEU A 121 2.85 -23.79 4.74
CA LEU A 121 1.70 -23.66 5.62
C LEU A 121 1.67 -22.30 6.32
N ALA A 122 2.79 -21.86 6.92
CA ALA A 122 2.87 -20.55 7.59
C ALA A 122 2.63 -19.38 6.61
N LYS A 123 2.99 -19.55 5.32
CA LYS A 123 2.70 -18.55 4.29
C LYS A 123 1.20 -18.51 3.94
N LEU A 124 0.56 -19.66 3.85
CA LEU A 124 -0.89 -19.77 3.61
C LEU A 124 -1.68 -19.22 4.79
N ASP A 125 -1.26 -19.52 6.02
CA ASP A 125 -1.88 -19.01 7.24
C ASP A 125 -1.83 -17.48 7.29
N ALA A 126 -0.69 -16.87 6.93
CA ALA A 126 -0.57 -15.42 6.84
C ALA A 126 -1.48 -14.76 5.80
N ILE A 127 -1.66 -15.42 4.64
CA ILE A 127 -2.59 -14.94 3.61
C ILE A 127 -4.03 -15.09 4.09
N ALA A 128 -4.35 -16.21 4.74
CA ALA A 128 -5.67 -16.43 5.33
C ALA A 128 -6.00 -15.37 6.39
N GLU A 129 -5.03 -15.02 7.25
CA GLU A 129 -5.17 -13.94 8.22
C GLU A 129 -5.45 -12.59 7.55
N ILE A 130 -4.68 -12.21 6.53
CA ILE A 130 -4.92 -10.97 5.78
C ILE A 130 -6.32 -10.96 5.16
N VAL A 131 -6.76 -12.09 4.61
CA VAL A 131 -8.10 -12.20 4.02
C VAL A 131 -9.18 -12.05 5.10
N LEU A 132 -8.97 -12.63 6.29
CA LEU A 132 -9.86 -12.42 7.45
C LEU A 132 -9.87 -10.95 7.88
N ASP A 133 -8.71 -10.31 7.93
CA ASP A 133 -8.55 -8.91 8.29
C ASP A 133 -9.21 -7.97 7.27
N CYS A 134 -9.06 -8.24 5.97
CA CYS A 134 -9.81 -7.57 4.90
C CYS A 134 -11.32 -7.77 5.05
N SER A 135 -11.78 -9.00 5.32
CA SER A 135 -13.21 -9.28 5.50
C SER A 135 -13.78 -8.53 6.71
N GLY A 136 -13.02 -8.43 7.80
CA GLY A 136 -13.40 -7.65 8.97
C GLY A 136 -13.52 -6.16 8.66
N GLN A 137 -12.54 -5.59 7.95
CA GLN A 137 -12.58 -4.18 7.51
C GLN A 137 -13.75 -3.90 6.57
N ASN A 138 -14.04 -4.80 5.63
CA ASN A 138 -15.19 -4.68 4.74
C ASN A 138 -16.52 -4.72 5.51
N ALA A 139 -16.60 -5.46 6.63
CA ALA A 139 -17.78 -5.48 7.49
C ALA A 139 -17.95 -4.19 8.34
N HIS A 140 -16.87 -3.44 8.58
CA HIS A 140 -16.88 -2.18 9.32
C HIS A 140 -17.08 -0.93 8.44
N GLY A 141 -17.06 -1.07 7.10
CA GLY A 141 -17.44 0.01 6.19
C GLY A 141 -18.91 0.42 6.38
N PRO A 142 -19.36 1.54 5.79
CA PRO A 142 -20.76 2.01 5.81
C PRO A 142 -21.65 1.06 5.01
N GLY A 143 -21.87 -0.15 5.53
CA GLY A 143 -22.45 -1.29 4.84
C GLY A 143 -23.28 -2.15 5.78
N GLN A 144 -24.29 -1.57 6.43
CA GLN A 144 -25.48 -2.37 6.71
C GLN A 144 -26.19 -2.68 5.38
N ALA A 145 -26.52 -3.95 5.18
CA ALA A 145 -27.35 -4.56 4.13
C ALA A 145 -27.55 -3.73 2.84
N GLY A 146 -26.81 -4.09 1.78
CA GLY A 146 -27.16 -3.70 0.39
C GLY A 146 -26.32 -2.59 -0.26
N ARG A 147 -25.15 -2.22 0.28
CA ARG A 147 -24.27 -1.19 -0.30
C ARG A 147 -23.03 -1.77 -1.00
N SER A 148 -22.52 -0.98 -1.95
CA SER A 148 -21.32 -1.27 -2.76
C SER A 148 -20.12 -1.55 -1.86
N THR A 149 -19.58 -2.77 -1.94
CA THR A 149 -18.28 -3.11 -1.36
C THR A 149 -17.20 -2.70 -2.36
N ILE A 150 -16.16 -2.03 -1.91
CA ILE A 150 -14.99 -1.76 -2.75
C ILE A 150 -13.94 -2.84 -2.56
N PRO A 151 -13.04 -3.04 -3.54
CA PRO A 151 -11.87 -3.87 -3.33
C PRO A 151 -10.99 -3.35 -2.20
N ILE A 152 -10.39 -4.27 -1.43
CA ILE A 152 -9.34 -3.96 -0.46
C ILE A 152 -8.02 -4.49 -1.01
N TYR A 153 -7.05 -3.60 -1.18
CA TYR A 153 -5.69 -3.94 -1.59
C TYR A 153 -4.82 -4.09 -0.35
N ALA A 154 -4.47 -5.34 -0.06
CA ALA A 154 -3.60 -5.69 1.03
C ALA A 154 -2.13 -5.77 0.59
N ILE A 155 -1.25 -5.17 1.38
CA ILE A 155 0.20 -5.11 1.18
C ILE A 155 0.83 -5.85 2.34
N LEU A 156 1.38 -7.03 2.05
CA LEU A 156 2.05 -7.87 3.02
C LEU A 156 3.55 -7.62 2.95
N CYS A 157 4.12 -7.08 4.01
CA CYS A 157 5.56 -6.99 4.18
C CYS A 157 6.04 -8.08 5.15
N ASN A 158 6.97 -8.91 4.71
CA ASN A 158 7.66 -9.87 5.57
C ASN A 158 9.08 -9.39 5.86
N PRO A 159 9.32 -8.81 7.06
CA PRO A 159 10.65 -8.50 7.54
C PRO A 159 11.29 -9.80 8.07
N TYR A 160 11.84 -10.66 7.19
CA TYR A 160 12.47 -11.93 7.58
C TYR A 160 13.41 -11.79 8.79
N LEU A 161 13.41 -12.72 9.75
CA LEU A 161 14.32 -12.71 10.92
C LEU A 161 15.81 -13.00 10.62
N ASN A 162 16.11 -13.72 9.55
CA ASN A 162 17.46 -14.26 9.32
C ASN A 162 18.31 -13.37 8.42
N GLN A 163 19.51 -13.07 8.90
CA GLN A 163 20.51 -12.12 8.41
C GLN A 163 20.96 -12.26 6.95
N SER A 164 20.56 -13.33 6.27
CA SER A 164 20.93 -13.68 4.89
C SER A 164 19.80 -13.48 3.88
N LYS A 165 18.63 -12.97 4.29
CA LYS A 165 17.45 -12.85 3.42
C LYS A 165 16.95 -11.42 3.27
N VAL A 166 16.53 -11.09 2.06
CA VAL A 166 15.99 -9.78 1.66
C VAL A 166 14.52 -9.69 2.13
N PRO A 167 14.06 -8.58 2.76
CA PRO A 167 12.65 -8.35 3.04
C PRO A 167 11.80 -8.51 1.79
N THR A 168 10.60 -9.08 1.91
CA THR A 168 9.72 -9.31 0.76
C THR A 168 8.38 -8.65 0.92
N VAL A 169 7.90 -8.05 -0.17
CA VAL A 169 6.57 -7.46 -0.28
C VAL A 169 5.71 -8.32 -1.21
N ARG A 170 4.46 -8.54 -0.83
CA ARG A 170 3.42 -9.20 -1.63
C ARG A 170 2.17 -8.33 -1.65
N PHE A 171 1.39 -8.47 -2.71
CA PHE A 171 0.16 -7.71 -2.92
C PHE A 171 -1.00 -8.68 -3.06
N ILE A 172 -2.10 -8.39 -2.38
CA ILE A 172 -3.32 -9.19 -2.39
C ILE A 172 -4.49 -8.25 -2.67
N LYS A 173 -5.43 -8.67 -3.51
CA LYS A 173 -6.69 -7.96 -3.73
C LYS A 173 -7.81 -8.79 -3.14
N PHE A 174 -8.61 -8.21 -2.26
CA PHE A 174 -9.82 -8.82 -1.72
C PHE A 174 -11.05 -8.14 -2.30
N GLU A 175 -11.95 -8.93 -2.89
CA GLU A 175 -13.22 -8.48 -3.44
C GLU A 175 -14.34 -8.75 -2.44
N GLY A 176 -14.81 -7.70 -1.75
CA GLY A 176 -15.81 -7.82 -0.69
C GLY A 176 -17.14 -8.45 -1.15
N ALA A 177 -17.56 -8.17 -2.40
CA ALA A 177 -18.82 -8.64 -2.94
C ALA A 177 -18.86 -10.16 -3.14
N SER A 178 -17.81 -10.71 -3.74
CA SER A 178 -17.69 -12.14 -4.01
C SER A 178 -16.98 -12.91 -2.90
N ARG A 179 -16.42 -12.20 -1.91
CA ARG A 179 -15.51 -12.73 -0.87
C ARG A 179 -14.34 -13.50 -1.49
N SER A 180 -13.89 -13.08 -2.67
CA SER A 180 -12.77 -13.69 -3.38
C SER A 180 -11.48 -12.92 -3.09
N PHE A 181 -10.34 -13.60 -3.22
CA PHE A 181 -9.04 -12.96 -3.12
C PHE A 181 -8.15 -13.37 -4.28
N PHE A 182 -7.22 -12.47 -4.62
CA PHE A 182 -6.33 -12.60 -5.76
C PHE A 182 -4.91 -12.21 -5.35
N VAL A 183 -3.91 -12.88 -5.92
CA VAL A 183 -2.50 -12.54 -5.70
C VAL A 183 -2.03 -11.58 -6.79
N GLY A 184 -1.31 -10.54 -6.40
CA GLY A 184 -0.82 -9.54 -7.33
C GLY A 184 0.37 -10.08 -8.09
N ALA A 185 0.27 -10.09 -9.42
CA ALA A 185 1.35 -10.52 -10.30
C ALA A 185 1.68 -9.44 -11.33
N GLU A 186 2.95 -9.06 -11.43
CA GLU A 186 3.45 -8.27 -12.56
C GLU A 186 3.82 -9.23 -13.70
N ALA A 187 3.17 -9.05 -14.86
CA ALA A 187 3.53 -9.77 -16.06
C ALA A 187 4.85 -9.24 -16.63
N ARG A 188 5.87 -10.10 -16.70
CA ARG A 188 7.09 -9.86 -17.46
C ARG A 188 7.11 -10.79 -18.66
N LYS A 189 7.84 -10.40 -19.72
CA LYS A 189 7.87 -11.07 -21.04
C LYS A 189 7.85 -12.60 -20.96
N ASN A 190 8.55 -13.21 -19.99
CA ASN A 190 8.62 -14.66 -19.79
C ASN A 190 8.40 -15.13 -18.33
N SER A 191 7.90 -14.28 -17.42
CA SER A 191 7.69 -14.67 -16.01
C SER A 191 6.63 -13.83 -15.31
N GLN A 192 6.04 -14.37 -14.25
CA GLN A 192 5.19 -13.61 -13.32
C GLN A 192 5.99 -13.31 -12.06
N THR A 193 5.96 -12.05 -11.62
CA THR A 193 6.58 -11.64 -10.35
C THR A 193 5.48 -11.40 -9.33
N GLU A 194 5.38 -12.28 -8.35
CA GLU A 194 4.40 -12.23 -7.25
C GLU A 194 5.03 -11.75 -5.93
N VAL A 195 6.36 -11.82 -5.83
CA VAL A 195 7.13 -11.48 -4.63
C VAL A 195 8.20 -10.46 -4.98
N TYR A 196 8.24 -9.36 -4.23
CA TYR A 196 9.14 -8.24 -4.46
C TYR A 196 10.15 -8.15 -3.34
N GLY A 197 11.42 -8.45 -3.62
CA GLY A 197 12.51 -8.27 -2.67
C GLY A 197 12.93 -6.81 -2.57
N LEU A 198 13.05 -6.28 -1.35
CA LEU A 198 13.62 -4.96 -1.08
C LEU A 198 15.10 -5.11 -0.68
N TYR A 199 16.00 -4.98 -1.66
CA TYR A 199 17.44 -5.16 -1.47
C TYR A 199 18.02 -4.19 -0.43
N GLN A 200 19.19 -4.50 0.12
CA GLN A 200 19.84 -3.60 1.06
C GLN A 200 20.75 -2.61 0.30
N PRO A 201 20.71 -1.29 0.61
CA PRO A 201 21.48 -0.26 -0.09
C PRO A 201 22.98 -0.43 0.10
N ASP A 202 23.42 -0.95 1.24
CA ASP A 202 24.82 -1.24 1.56
C ASP A 202 25.35 -2.48 0.81
N VAL A 203 24.46 -3.40 0.43
CA VAL A 203 24.82 -4.60 -0.33
C VAL A 203 24.82 -4.33 -1.82
N ASP A 204 23.74 -3.75 -2.35
CA ASP A 204 23.60 -3.41 -3.76
C ASP A 204 22.72 -2.15 -3.91
N PRO A 205 23.33 -0.94 -3.94
CA PRO A 205 22.59 0.31 -4.04
C PRO A 205 21.74 0.40 -5.31
N PHE A 206 22.21 -0.19 -6.41
CA PHE A 206 21.51 -0.16 -7.69
C PHE A 206 20.26 -1.04 -7.65
N MET A 207 20.38 -2.28 -7.17
CA MET A 207 19.24 -3.17 -7.02
C MET A 207 18.28 -2.70 -5.92
N PHE A 208 18.78 -2.08 -4.86
CA PHE A 208 17.94 -1.40 -3.87
C PHE A 208 17.10 -0.29 -4.51
N SER A 209 17.73 0.67 -5.18
CA SER A 209 17.00 1.78 -5.82
C SER A 209 15.98 1.27 -6.85
N LYS A 210 16.36 0.29 -7.67
CA LYS A 210 15.48 -0.33 -8.67
C LYS A 210 14.29 -1.06 -8.04
N SER A 211 14.51 -1.84 -6.98
CA SER A 211 13.45 -2.58 -6.28
C SER A 211 12.52 -1.65 -5.52
N LEU A 212 13.09 -0.70 -4.77
CA LEU A 212 12.35 0.33 -4.05
C LEU A 212 11.46 1.14 -5.00
N ARG A 213 11.99 1.57 -6.16
CA ARG A 213 11.19 2.31 -7.15
C ARG A 213 10.02 1.49 -7.64
N GLY A 214 10.25 0.21 -7.95
CA GLY A 214 9.17 -0.70 -8.36
C GLY A 214 8.09 -0.84 -7.30
N ILE A 215 8.48 -1.03 -6.03
CA ILE A 215 7.54 -1.12 -4.90
C ILE A 215 6.76 0.18 -4.72
N CYS A 216 7.43 1.34 -4.76
CA CYS A 216 6.78 2.65 -4.64
C CYS A 216 5.76 2.87 -5.77
N ASP A 217 6.14 2.59 -7.02
CA ASP A 217 5.27 2.78 -8.18
C ASP A 217 4.03 1.84 -8.12
N ILE A 218 4.17 0.62 -7.56
CA ILE A 218 3.03 -0.30 -7.35
C ILE A 218 2.15 0.18 -6.20
N ILE A 219 2.72 0.52 -5.04
CA ILE A 219 1.94 1.01 -3.90
C ILE A 219 1.16 2.25 -4.31
N PHE A 220 1.78 3.19 -5.04
CA PHE A 220 1.10 4.38 -5.54
C PHE A 220 -0.06 4.07 -6.49
N ASP A 221 0.10 3.07 -7.37
CA ASP A 221 -0.98 2.60 -8.25
C ASP A 221 -2.18 2.09 -7.44
N LEU A 222 -1.92 1.29 -6.40
CA LEU A 222 -2.95 0.74 -5.52
C LEU A 222 -3.65 1.83 -4.69
N LEU A 223 -2.89 2.81 -4.16
CA LEU A 223 -3.46 3.97 -3.48
C LEU A 223 -4.39 4.74 -4.43
N LEU A 224 -3.99 4.96 -5.68
CA LEU A 224 -4.80 5.71 -6.63
C LEU A 224 -6.07 4.94 -7.05
N LEU A 225 -5.98 3.62 -7.23
CA LEU A 225 -7.15 2.76 -7.44
C LEU A 225 -8.10 2.80 -6.25
N GLY A 226 -7.56 2.61 -5.05
CA GLY A 226 -8.33 2.65 -3.81
C GLY A 226 -9.05 3.99 -3.60
N PHE A 227 -8.39 5.08 -3.96
CA PHE A 227 -8.97 6.43 -3.93
C PHE A 227 -10.15 6.57 -4.90
N ILE A 228 -9.97 6.15 -6.16
CA ILE A 228 -11.02 6.18 -7.18
C ILE A 228 -12.22 5.31 -6.78
N ASP A 229 -11.98 4.07 -6.34
CA ASP A 229 -13.05 3.15 -5.94
C ASP A 229 -13.82 3.68 -4.73
N SER A 230 -13.11 4.27 -3.75
CA SER A 230 -13.73 4.89 -2.58
C SER A 230 -14.59 6.09 -2.97
N MET A 231 -14.15 6.94 -3.91
CA MET A 231 -14.94 8.06 -4.41
C MET A 231 -16.21 7.58 -5.13
N LYS A 232 -16.06 6.62 -6.05
CA LYS A 232 -17.19 6.04 -6.80
C LYS A 232 -18.23 5.41 -5.88
N ALA A 233 -17.78 4.71 -4.83
CA ALA A 233 -18.69 4.10 -3.85
C ALA A 233 -19.29 5.12 -2.88
N SER A 234 -18.63 6.25 -2.65
CA SER A 234 -19.13 7.34 -1.80
C SER A 234 -20.14 8.23 -2.52
N ARG A 235 -20.08 8.30 -3.86
CA ARG A 235 -21.02 9.03 -4.70
C ARG A 235 -22.46 8.57 -4.39
N GLY A 236 -23.31 9.52 -3.99
CA GLY A 236 -24.73 9.27 -3.70
C GLY A 236 -25.02 8.70 -2.31
N LEU A 237 -24.03 8.58 -1.41
CA LEU A 237 -24.27 8.25 0.00
C LEU A 237 -24.88 9.44 0.77
N GLN A 238 -26.13 9.79 0.49
CA GLN A 238 -26.85 10.88 1.15
C GLN A 238 -27.18 10.60 2.64
N PHE A 239 -27.19 9.32 3.05
CA PHE A 239 -27.77 8.90 4.34
C PHE A 239 -26.77 8.64 5.48
N ALA A 240 -25.46 8.68 5.21
CA ALA A 240 -24.45 8.41 6.24
C ALA A 240 -24.19 9.60 7.16
N PHE A 241 -24.64 10.79 6.75
CA PHE A 241 -24.54 12.03 7.51
C PHE A 241 -25.95 12.40 7.93
N GLY A 242 -26.15 12.75 9.21
CA GLY A 242 -27.46 13.17 9.73
C GLY A 242 -28.00 14.40 9.00
N LYS A 243 -29.12 14.97 9.49
CA LYS A 243 -29.87 16.15 8.98
C LYS A 243 -29.06 17.46 8.74
N PHE A 244 -27.74 17.43 8.69
CA PHE A 244 -26.90 18.54 8.26
C PHE A 244 -26.74 18.50 6.73
N ASP A 245 -26.78 19.68 6.11
CA ASP A 245 -26.92 20.05 4.68
C ASP A 245 -25.93 19.42 3.66
N TYR A 246 -25.31 18.28 3.94
CA TYR A 246 -24.38 17.60 3.03
C TYR A 246 -25.07 16.86 1.87
N ALA A 247 -26.41 16.80 1.88
CA ALA A 247 -27.22 16.05 0.92
C ALA A 247 -27.30 16.69 -0.48
N GLU A 248 -26.94 17.98 -0.60
CA GLU A 248 -26.86 18.71 -1.88
C GLU A 248 -25.42 18.90 -2.36
N GLU A 249 -24.49 18.05 -1.92
CA GLU A 249 -23.18 18.11 -2.54
C GLU A 249 -23.26 17.73 -4.02
N ASP A 250 -22.89 18.71 -4.84
CA ASP A 250 -23.02 18.72 -6.27
C ASP A 250 -22.47 17.43 -6.89
N ALA A 251 -23.35 16.63 -7.51
CA ALA A 251 -22.97 15.41 -8.23
C ALA A 251 -21.89 15.71 -9.28
N GLU A 252 -21.86 16.95 -9.79
CA GLU A 252 -20.83 17.44 -10.69
C GLU A 252 -19.44 17.45 -10.04
N LYS A 253 -19.31 17.83 -8.76
CA LYS A 253 -18.01 17.82 -8.06
C LYS A 253 -17.44 16.42 -7.90
N TRP A 254 -18.29 15.44 -7.59
CA TRP A 254 -17.89 14.03 -7.57
C TRP A 254 -17.39 13.58 -8.94
N ASP A 255 -18.14 13.90 -10.00
CA ASP A 255 -17.78 13.52 -11.36
C ASP A 255 -16.48 14.17 -11.82
N VAL A 256 -16.29 15.47 -11.54
CA VAL A 256 -15.05 16.20 -11.81
C VAL A 256 -13.87 15.56 -11.08
N SER A 257 -14.00 15.31 -9.77
CA SER A 257 -12.95 14.71 -8.96
C SER A 257 -12.57 13.30 -9.43
N ILE A 258 -13.56 12.44 -9.70
CA ILE A 258 -13.37 11.08 -10.20
C ILE A 258 -12.68 11.11 -11.58
N ASN A 259 -13.17 11.95 -12.50
CA ASN A 259 -12.58 12.07 -13.85
C ASN A 259 -11.10 12.48 -13.77
N HIS A 260 -10.76 13.46 -12.93
CA HIS A 260 -9.38 13.90 -12.75
C HIS A 260 -8.50 12.81 -12.12
N ALA A 261 -9.01 12.03 -11.16
CA ALA A 261 -8.26 10.91 -10.59
C ALA A 261 -8.00 9.79 -11.61
N GLU A 262 -8.98 9.49 -12.48
CA GLU A 262 -8.81 8.53 -13.57
C GLU A 262 -7.81 9.02 -14.63
N ILE A 263 -7.83 10.32 -14.95
CA ILE A 263 -6.83 10.94 -15.81
C ILE A 263 -5.43 10.81 -15.18
N ALA A 264 -5.30 11.12 -13.88
CA ALA A 264 -4.05 10.96 -13.16
C ALA A 264 -3.53 9.52 -13.25
N LEU A 265 -4.38 8.52 -12.99
CA LEU A 265 -4.03 7.11 -13.07
C LEU A 265 -3.53 6.72 -14.46
N LYS A 266 -4.24 7.18 -15.50
CA LYS A 266 -3.84 6.94 -16.88
C LYS A 266 -2.46 7.54 -17.17
N LYS A 267 -2.22 8.79 -16.76
CA LYS A 267 -0.95 9.49 -16.97
C LYS A 267 0.21 8.82 -16.25
N PHE A 268 0.05 8.46 -14.97
CA PHE A 268 1.14 7.79 -14.24
C PHE A 268 1.48 6.41 -14.79
N ARG A 269 0.49 5.65 -15.28
CA ARG A 269 0.72 4.37 -15.97
C ARG A 269 1.38 4.56 -17.32
N GLU A 270 0.94 5.56 -18.10
CA GLU A 270 1.57 5.93 -19.36
C GLU A 270 3.05 6.31 -19.17
N ALA A 271 3.36 7.11 -18.15
CA ALA A 271 4.74 7.44 -17.80
C ALA A 271 5.58 6.21 -17.45
N ALA A 272 5.00 5.23 -16.74
CA ALA A 272 5.68 3.98 -16.43
C ALA A 272 5.96 3.15 -17.70
N GLU A 273 5.02 3.09 -18.64
CA GLU A 273 5.18 2.42 -19.93
C GLU A 273 6.25 3.10 -20.80
N GLN A 274 6.25 4.43 -20.89
CA GLN A 274 7.29 5.19 -21.63
C GLN A 274 8.69 4.95 -21.05
N TYR A 275 8.79 4.91 -19.71
CA TYR A 275 10.03 4.60 -19.03
C TYR A 275 10.54 3.19 -19.35
N GLN A 276 9.66 2.18 -19.33
CA GLN A 276 10.00 0.81 -19.70
C GLN A 276 10.47 0.69 -21.16
N ASN A 277 9.98 1.57 -22.03
CA ASN A 277 10.36 1.65 -23.45
C ASN A 277 11.60 2.53 -23.70
N GLY A 278 12.28 3.03 -22.66
CA GLY A 278 13.51 3.82 -22.77
C GLY A 278 13.31 5.28 -23.21
N ARG A 279 12.07 5.78 -23.22
CA ARG A 279 11.74 7.16 -23.61
C ARG A 279 11.70 8.07 -22.39
N LEU A 280 12.89 8.39 -21.87
CA LEU A 280 13.04 9.09 -20.59
C LEU A 280 12.58 10.56 -20.63
N GLY A 281 12.83 11.27 -21.73
CA GLY A 281 12.57 12.71 -21.82
C GLY A 281 11.10 13.12 -21.67
N CYS A 282 10.16 12.30 -22.13
CA CYS A 282 8.72 12.58 -22.01
C CYS A 282 8.11 12.04 -20.71
N CYS A 283 8.88 11.29 -19.91
CA CYS A 283 8.35 10.63 -18.71
C CYS A 283 8.02 11.65 -17.62
N ASP A 284 8.93 12.60 -17.36
CA ASP A 284 8.74 13.59 -16.31
C ASP A 284 7.58 14.56 -16.62
N ASP A 285 7.42 14.97 -17.89
CA ASP A 285 6.29 15.80 -18.33
C ASP A 285 4.93 15.09 -18.10
N ILE A 286 4.83 13.81 -18.47
CA ILE A 286 3.60 13.02 -18.27
C ILE A 286 3.32 12.82 -16.77
N VAL A 287 4.35 12.62 -15.96
CA VAL A 287 4.20 12.52 -14.50
C VAL A 287 3.70 13.84 -13.92
N GLU A 288 4.19 14.98 -14.40
CA GLU A 288 3.74 16.31 -13.95
C GLU A 288 2.27 16.55 -14.34
N GLU A 289 1.86 16.21 -15.56
CA GLU A 289 0.45 16.22 -15.96
C GLU A 289 -0.42 15.32 -15.06
N GLY A 290 0.10 14.14 -14.71
CA GLY A 290 -0.56 13.23 -13.77
C GLY A 290 -0.70 13.82 -12.37
N MET A 291 0.34 14.51 -11.87
CA MET A 291 0.31 15.21 -10.59
C MET A 291 -0.68 16.37 -10.59
N GLN A 292 -0.73 17.16 -11.66
CA GLN A 292 -1.71 18.24 -11.80
C GLN A 292 -3.13 17.68 -11.78
N ALA A 293 -3.40 16.61 -12.53
CA ALA A 293 -4.70 15.94 -12.49
C ALA A 293 -5.03 15.39 -11.10
N LEU A 294 -4.08 14.79 -10.38
CA LEU A 294 -4.28 14.31 -9.02
C LEU A 294 -4.60 15.46 -8.06
N ASN A 295 -3.86 16.57 -8.14
CA ASN A 295 -4.12 17.76 -7.32
C ASN A 295 -5.52 18.30 -7.58
N THR A 296 -5.94 18.42 -8.85
CA THR A 296 -7.30 18.84 -9.18
C THR A 296 -8.34 17.87 -8.63
N ALA A 297 -8.10 16.55 -8.68
CA ALA A 297 -9.00 15.56 -8.11
C ALA A 297 -9.16 15.75 -6.59
N VAL A 298 -8.05 15.97 -5.88
CA VAL A 298 -8.03 16.17 -4.42
C VAL A 298 -8.67 17.49 -4.03
N GLU A 299 -8.41 18.58 -4.77
CA GLU A 299 -8.95 19.90 -4.50
C GLU A 299 -10.45 20.00 -4.78
N SER A 300 -10.91 19.32 -5.84
CA SER A 300 -12.33 19.19 -6.18
C SER A 300 -13.05 18.13 -5.34
N SER A 301 -12.32 17.37 -4.51
CA SER A 301 -12.93 16.37 -3.65
C SER A 301 -13.87 17.04 -2.64
N PRO A 302 -14.98 16.38 -2.33
CA PRO A 302 -16.02 16.94 -1.50
C PRO A 302 -15.57 17.29 -0.08
N GLY A 303 -16.08 18.41 0.42
CA GLY A 303 -15.54 19.12 1.58
C GLY A 303 -16.01 18.58 2.93
N TRP A 304 -17.07 17.75 2.96
CA TRP A 304 -17.56 17.16 4.20
C TRP A 304 -16.63 16.09 4.75
N TYR A 305 -15.71 15.55 3.94
CA TYR A 305 -14.72 14.62 4.45
C TYR A 305 -13.70 15.42 5.28
N PRO A 306 -13.67 15.26 6.62
CA PRO A 306 -12.92 16.22 7.44
C PRO A 306 -11.43 16.14 7.09
N ARG A 307 -10.81 17.27 6.79
CA ARG A 307 -9.37 17.33 6.46
C ARG A 307 -8.46 17.31 7.69
N GLU A 308 -9.05 17.23 8.89
CA GLU A 308 -8.39 17.60 10.14
C GLU A 308 -7.29 16.65 10.63
N ASN A 309 -7.09 15.47 10.03
CA ASN A 309 -6.08 14.50 10.49
C ASN A 309 -5.14 14.01 9.38
N ALA A 310 -4.64 14.90 8.52
CA ALA A 310 -3.45 14.54 7.76
C ALA A 310 -2.29 14.33 8.75
N MET A 311 -1.62 13.17 8.69
CA MET A 311 -0.24 13.04 9.16
C MET A 311 0.64 13.95 8.31
N THR A 312 0.59 15.25 8.59
CA THR A 312 1.55 16.23 8.06
C THR A 312 2.89 16.11 8.79
N HIS A 313 2.92 15.39 9.92
CA HIS A 313 4.09 15.10 10.74
C HIS A 313 3.83 13.83 11.58
N TRP A 314 4.88 13.05 11.84
CA TRP A 314 4.84 11.95 12.81
C TRP A 314 4.75 12.55 14.22
N ASN A 315 3.56 12.52 14.82
CA ASN A 315 3.35 13.04 16.17
C ASN A 315 3.30 11.88 17.18
N VAL A 316 4.38 11.73 17.97
CA VAL A 316 4.49 10.68 19.01
C VAL A 316 3.44 10.88 20.10
N ASP A 317 3.02 12.11 20.38
CA ASP A 317 2.07 12.43 21.46
C ASP A 317 0.62 12.03 21.14
N GLU A 318 0.28 11.82 19.86
CA GLU A 318 -1.06 11.34 19.47
C GLU A 318 -1.20 9.82 19.59
N ILE A 319 -0.07 9.09 19.54
CA ILE A 319 -0.04 7.62 19.66
C ILE A 319 -0.25 7.22 21.12
N ASP A 320 0.34 7.96 22.07
CA ASP A 320 0.24 7.67 23.51
C ASP A 320 -1.08 8.13 24.16
N ARG A 321 -1.95 8.84 23.43
CA ARG A 321 -3.18 9.43 23.99
C ARG A 321 -4.48 8.74 23.61
N ARG A 322 -4.44 7.62 22.89
CA ARG A 322 -5.65 6.82 22.65
C ARG A 322 -5.64 5.61 23.61
N PRO A 323 -6.70 5.45 24.41
CA PRO A 323 -6.76 4.47 25.51
C PRO A 323 -6.67 3.02 25.05
#